data_AF-A0A6P0NJW1-F1
#
_entry.id   AF-A0A6P0NJW1-F1
#
_cell.length_a   1.000
_cell.length_b   1.000
_cell.length_c   1.000
_cell.angle_alpha   90.00
_cell.angle_beta   90.00
_cell.angle_gamma   90.00
#
_symmetry.space_group_name_H-M   'P 1'
#
loop_
_entity.id
_entity.type
_entity.pdbx_description
1 polymer ?
#
loop_
_entity_poly.entity_id
_entity_poly.type
_entity_poly.pdbx_seq_one_letter_code
_entity_poly.pdbx_strand_id
1 'polypeptide(L)'
;MSYCINPACAQPQNPNSLNRCQACGSELVLRDRYQIIQPLGKGGFGATFLSKDTSLPGDPICVIKELRPSTTTPNVLDMARRLFEREAETLGKIGHHPQIPRLLGYFEWKKHFYLVQEYVSGSTLKQEVKKQGLLNQEQVKHFLIEILPVISYIHSQEVIHRDIKPANIIRRSQDGHLVLIDFGAVKDHVNQTHLASGGTGETAFTNISIGTSGFAPPEQMALRPVYASDIYALGVTCIFLLTGKTPNSLGYDQINGEILWRPLVNISDWFGEILEKMLEVSVRHRFQSAEELLTSLKKKESENKQVELIPDNSLNNVFREESTVFNDNENDFSWMSTNNQIAQKIRERKTRLERKPTTRSRPQMKMSKEVSKGYLTTISAKKTTGLNSQTPDKWTAATLRSAYAKGRRDFPDCNLSRLNLRNAKLSGVNFYGANLHQSNLQGADLSHANLGHVNLTNTTLKNANLTKAYLSTASLAGCDLRDADLTNAYLNGANLQGANLCGTNLDNAMVNQKQLDMAKTNWWTIMPNGKRGSGF
;
A
#
# COMPACT_ATOMS: atom_id res chain seq x y z
N MET A 1 11.23 -21.18 -26.14
CA MET A 1 10.22 -22.11 -25.60
C MET A 1 8.87 -21.44 -25.69
N SER A 2 7.82 -22.22 -25.90
CA SER A 2 6.43 -21.76 -25.88
C SER A 2 5.83 -21.98 -24.50
N TYR A 3 4.90 -21.13 -24.09
CA TYR A 3 4.24 -21.18 -22.79
C TYR A 3 2.73 -21.39 -22.94
N CYS A 4 2.20 -22.42 -22.26
CA CYS A 4 0.77 -22.69 -22.23
C CYS A 4 0.07 -21.72 -21.27
N ILE A 5 -0.86 -20.92 -21.81
CA ILE A 5 -1.63 -19.97 -20.99
C ILE A 5 -2.67 -20.64 -20.09
N ASN A 6 -3.04 -21.90 -20.30
CA ASN A 6 -4.05 -22.59 -19.51
C ASN A 6 -3.68 -22.56 -17.99
N PRO A 7 -4.47 -21.90 -17.12
CA PRO A 7 -4.15 -21.76 -15.70
C PRO A 7 -4.12 -23.08 -14.92
N ALA A 8 -4.74 -24.14 -15.44
CA ALA A 8 -4.74 -25.48 -14.84
C ALA A 8 -3.58 -26.36 -15.33
N CYS A 9 -2.70 -25.85 -16.20
CA CYS A 9 -1.58 -26.62 -16.75
C CYS A 9 -0.47 -26.82 -15.70
N ALA A 10 -0.22 -28.08 -15.31
CA ALA A 10 0.83 -28.43 -14.35
C ALA A 10 2.27 -28.20 -14.89
N GLN A 11 2.47 -28.29 -16.21
CA GLN A 11 3.75 -28.07 -16.88
C GLN A 11 3.56 -27.19 -18.13
N PRO A 12 3.54 -25.86 -17.97
CA PRO A 12 3.19 -24.95 -19.06
C PRO A 12 4.34 -24.67 -20.05
N GLN A 13 5.59 -25.02 -19.74
CA GLN A 13 6.72 -24.83 -20.67
C GLN A 13 6.77 -25.94 -21.73
N ASN A 14 6.91 -25.56 -23.00
CA ASN A 14 6.88 -26.47 -24.15
C ASN A 14 7.96 -26.11 -25.18
N PRO A 15 8.46 -27.07 -26.00
CA PRO A 15 9.29 -26.79 -27.17
C PRO A 15 8.58 -25.89 -28.20
N ASN A 16 9.34 -25.07 -28.94
CA ASN A 16 8.80 -24.18 -29.97
C ASN A 16 8.16 -24.90 -31.16
N SER A 17 8.52 -26.18 -31.38
CA SER A 17 8.05 -26.99 -32.51
C SER A 17 6.63 -27.56 -32.31
N LEU A 18 5.99 -27.31 -31.17
CA LEU A 18 4.68 -27.84 -30.84
C LEU A 18 3.59 -26.77 -30.89
N ASN A 19 2.47 -27.10 -31.53
CA ASN A 19 1.28 -26.26 -31.58
C ASN A 19 0.31 -26.52 -30.40
N ARG A 20 0.53 -27.61 -29.66
CA ARG A 20 -0.28 -28.01 -28.48
C ARG A 20 0.60 -28.39 -27.30
N CYS A 21 0.13 -28.06 -26.11
CA CYS A 21 0.81 -28.33 -24.85
C CYS A 21 0.87 -29.84 -24.56
N GLN A 22 2.07 -30.36 -24.28
CA GLN A 22 2.29 -31.77 -23.97
C GLN A 22 1.56 -32.23 -22.70
N ALA A 23 1.39 -31.33 -21.73
CA ALA A 23 0.83 -31.66 -20.42
C ALA A 23 -0.70 -31.53 -20.32
N CYS A 24 -1.35 -30.77 -21.21
CA CYS A 24 -2.80 -30.51 -21.12
C CYS A 24 -3.53 -30.38 -22.47
N GLY A 25 -2.85 -30.61 -23.60
CA GLY A 25 -3.43 -30.57 -24.95
C GLY A 25 -3.88 -29.19 -25.46
N SER A 26 -3.82 -28.14 -24.63
CA SER A 26 -4.24 -26.78 -24.98
C SER A 26 -3.34 -26.17 -26.06
N GLU A 27 -3.89 -25.33 -26.93
CA GLU A 27 -3.14 -24.62 -27.97
C GLU A 27 -2.03 -23.75 -27.38
N LEU A 28 -0.88 -23.69 -28.07
CA LEU A 28 0.30 -22.89 -27.67
C LEU A 28 0.44 -21.58 -28.47
N VAL A 29 -0.38 -21.41 -29.51
CA VAL A 29 -0.48 -20.17 -30.29
C VAL A 29 -1.86 -19.58 -30.05
N LEU A 30 -1.91 -18.37 -29.52
CA LEU A 30 -3.15 -17.65 -29.24
C LEU A 30 -3.65 -16.97 -30.52
N ARG A 31 -4.90 -17.27 -30.91
CA ARG A 31 -5.58 -16.72 -32.10
C ARG A 31 -4.74 -16.87 -33.38
N ASP A 32 -4.04 -18.00 -33.53
CA ASP A 32 -3.20 -18.37 -34.68
C ASP A 32 -2.12 -17.33 -35.06
N ARG A 33 -1.81 -16.41 -34.12
CA ARG A 33 -0.95 -15.24 -34.35
C ARG A 33 0.08 -15.02 -33.25
N TYR A 34 -0.24 -15.32 -31.99
CA TYR A 34 0.62 -14.96 -30.88
C TYR A 34 1.23 -16.19 -30.21
N GLN A 35 2.53 -16.40 -30.40
CA GLN A 35 3.27 -17.42 -29.67
C GLN A 35 3.70 -16.86 -28.30
N ILE A 36 3.14 -17.42 -27.23
CA ILE A 36 3.43 -16.96 -25.87
C ILE A 36 4.79 -17.52 -25.42
N ILE A 37 5.68 -16.67 -24.92
CA ILE A 37 7.05 -17.04 -24.51
C ILE A 37 7.10 -17.38 -23.02
N GLN A 38 6.60 -16.47 -22.17
CA GLN A 38 6.65 -16.60 -20.70
C GLN A 38 5.68 -15.64 -20.01
N PRO A 39 5.22 -15.93 -18.78
CA PRO A 39 4.50 -14.98 -17.94
C PRO A 39 5.46 -13.87 -17.45
N LEU A 40 4.99 -12.62 -17.49
CA LEU A 40 5.64 -11.45 -16.91
C LEU A 40 5.06 -11.10 -15.54
N GLY A 41 3.76 -11.37 -15.33
CA GLY A 41 3.08 -11.09 -14.07
C GLY A 41 1.67 -11.67 -14.00
N LYS A 42 1.11 -11.71 -12.80
CA LYS A 42 -0.29 -12.08 -12.53
C LYS A 42 -0.84 -11.13 -11.47
N GLY A 43 -1.94 -10.45 -11.79
CA GLY A 43 -2.63 -9.51 -10.90
C GLY A 43 -4.05 -9.99 -10.58
N GLY A 44 -4.81 -9.15 -9.87
CA GLY A 44 -6.20 -9.46 -9.48
C GLY A 44 -7.18 -9.61 -10.65
N PHE A 45 -6.88 -9.03 -11.81
CA PHE A 45 -7.78 -9.01 -12.99
C PHE A 45 -7.24 -9.74 -14.20
N GLY A 46 -6.03 -10.28 -14.14
CA GLY A 46 -5.42 -10.84 -15.35
C GLY A 46 -4.04 -11.43 -15.17
N ALA A 47 -3.56 -12.02 -16.26
CA ALA A 47 -2.18 -12.47 -16.41
C ALA A 47 -1.54 -11.74 -17.58
N THR A 48 -0.29 -11.33 -17.41
CA THR A 48 0.49 -10.58 -18.41
C THR A 48 1.59 -11.48 -18.92
N PHE A 49 1.73 -11.58 -20.24
CA PHE A 49 2.64 -12.49 -20.92
C PHE A 49 3.53 -11.77 -21.93
N LEU A 50 4.79 -12.20 -22.01
CA LEU A 50 5.68 -11.88 -23.12
C LEU A 50 5.36 -12.81 -24.29
N SER A 51 5.14 -12.25 -25.47
CA SER A 51 4.67 -12.99 -26.65
C SER A 51 5.40 -12.52 -27.91
N LYS A 52 5.37 -13.35 -28.95
CA LYS A 52 5.77 -12.99 -30.32
C LYS A 52 4.53 -12.90 -31.19
N ASP A 53 4.48 -11.90 -32.07
CA ASP A 53 3.50 -11.84 -33.15
C ASP A 53 4.05 -12.56 -34.40
N THR A 54 3.69 -13.83 -34.58
CA THR A 54 4.17 -14.67 -35.68
C THR A 54 3.44 -14.41 -37.00
N SER A 55 2.54 -13.42 -37.05
CA SER A 55 1.92 -12.96 -38.31
C SER A 55 2.71 -11.85 -39.01
N LEU A 56 3.71 -11.27 -38.32
CA LEU A 56 4.54 -10.18 -38.83
C LEU A 56 5.98 -10.66 -39.09
N PRO A 57 6.65 -10.19 -40.16
CA PRO A 57 8.04 -10.53 -40.43
C PRO A 57 8.96 -10.21 -39.24
N GLY A 58 9.79 -11.18 -38.85
CA GLY A 58 10.73 -11.04 -37.74
C GLY A 58 10.19 -11.38 -36.34
N ASP A 59 8.96 -11.88 -36.23
CA ASP A 59 8.32 -12.28 -34.96
C ASP A 59 8.41 -11.20 -33.84
N PRO A 60 7.98 -9.94 -34.08
CA PRO A 60 8.16 -8.86 -33.13
C PRO A 60 7.54 -9.17 -31.76
N ILE A 61 8.25 -8.77 -30.70
CA ILE A 61 7.88 -9.06 -29.31
C ILE A 61 6.81 -8.08 -28.84
N CYS A 62 5.75 -8.60 -28.25
CA CYS A 62 4.66 -7.83 -27.66
C CYS A 62 4.32 -8.33 -26.24
N VAL A 63 3.59 -7.49 -25.50
CA VAL A 63 2.98 -7.86 -24.22
C VAL A 63 1.51 -8.20 -24.47
N ILE A 64 1.04 -9.32 -23.94
CA ILE A 64 -0.38 -9.68 -23.95
C ILE A 64 -0.88 -9.72 -22.52
N LYS A 65 -1.84 -8.85 -22.19
CA LYS A 65 -2.63 -8.98 -20.96
C LYS A 65 -3.90 -9.77 -21.28
N GLU A 66 -4.14 -10.83 -20.53
CA GLU A 66 -5.39 -11.59 -20.56
C GLU A 66 -6.22 -11.24 -19.33
N LEU A 67 -7.47 -10.84 -19.54
CA LEU A 67 -8.45 -10.66 -18.47
C LEU A 67 -8.83 -12.04 -17.90
N ARG A 68 -8.65 -12.21 -16.59
CA ARG A 68 -8.98 -13.43 -15.85
C ARG A 68 -9.92 -13.09 -14.68
N PRO A 69 -11.23 -12.98 -14.94
CA PRO A 69 -12.20 -12.67 -13.90
C PRO A 69 -12.27 -13.79 -12.85
N SER A 70 -12.30 -13.41 -11.58
CA SER A 70 -12.28 -14.34 -10.44
C SER A 70 -13.61 -15.08 -10.21
N THR A 71 -14.67 -14.73 -10.94
CA THR A 71 -15.98 -15.38 -10.89
C THR A 71 -16.57 -15.52 -12.29
N THR A 72 -17.52 -16.44 -12.45
CA THR A 72 -18.26 -16.69 -13.70
C THR A 72 -19.63 -16.01 -13.75
N THR A 73 -19.95 -15.16 -12.76
CA THR A 73 -21.25 -14.47 -12.65
C THR A 73 -21.44 -13.53 -13.84
N PRO A 74 -22.55 -13.60 -14.61
CA PRO A 74 -22.72 -12.84 -15.85
C PRO A 74 -22.49 -11.32 -15.71
N ASN A 75 -23.02 -10.70 -14.65
CA ASN A 75 -22.83 -9.27 -14.38
C ASN A 75 -21.35 -8.91 -14.14
N VAL A 76 -20.58 -9.83 -13.54
CA VAL A 76 -19.14 -9.66 -13.28
C VAL A 76 -18.32 -9.77 -14.55
N LEU A 77 -18.71 -10.70 -15.44
CA LEU A 77 -18.08 -10.83 -16.75
C LEU A 77 -18.36 -9.61 -17.63
N ASP A 78 -19.58 -9.06 -17.63
CA ASP A 78 -19.89 -7.85 -18.40
C ASP A 78 -19.19 -6.60 -17.84
N MET A 79 -19.16 -6.45 -16.51
CA MET A 79 -18.40 -5.39 -15.87
C MET A 79 -16.91 -5.50 -16.22
N ALA A 80 -16.31 -6.69 -16.09
CA ALA A 80 -14.89 -6.90 -16.38
C ALA A 80 -14.55 -6.66 -17.87
N ARG A 81 -15.46 -7.02 -18.80
CA ARG A 81 -15.37 -6.67 -20.23
C ARG A 81 -15.28 -5.15 -20.43
N ARG A 82 -16.25 -4.39 -19.91
CA ARG A 82 -16.31 -2.91 -20.06
C ARG A 82 -15.05 -2.22 -19.54
N LEU A 83 -14.49 -2.71 -18.43
CA LEU A 83 -13.26 -2.16 -17.86
C LEU A 83 -12.05 -2.41 -18.76
N PHE A 84 -12.00 -3.56 -19.41
CA PHE A 84 -10.93 -3.95 -20.33
C PHE A 84 -11.01 -3.19 -21.67
N GLU A 85 -12.22 -3.03 -22.22
CA GLU A 85 -12.49 -2.17 -23.38
C GLU A 85 -12.02 -0.74 -23.10
N ARG A 86 -12.27 -0.21 -21.90
CA ARG A 86 -11.78 1.11 -21.48
C ARG A 86 -10.27 1.25 -21.33
N GLU A 87 -9.54 0.19 -20.96
CA GLU A 87 -8.07 0.23 -21.00
C GLU A 87 -7.59 0.38 -22.45
N ALA A 88 -8.22 -0.32 -23.39
CA ALA A 88 -7.97 -0.16 -24.82
C ALA A 88 -8.35 1.23 -25.34
N GLU A 89 -9.53 1.75 -25.01
CA GLU A 89 -9.97 3.11 -25.38
C GLU A 89 -9.03 4.18 -24.82
N THR A 90 -8.60 4.04 -23.56
CA THR A 90 -7.68 4.99 -22.90
C THR A 90 -6.33 5.03 -23.63
N LEU A 91 -5.74 3.87 -23.92
CA LEU A 91 -4.48 3.79 -24.67
C LEU A 91 -4.65 4.24 -26.14
N GLY A 92 -5.82 4.01 -26.74
CA GLY A 92 -6.19 4.52 -28.05
C GLY A 92 -6.25 6.05 -28.08
N LYS A 93 -6.83 6.68 -27.04
CA LYS A 93 -6.90 8.15 -26.88
C LYS A 93 -5.52 8.77 -26.66
N ILE A 94 -4.66 8.12 -25.85
CA ILE A 94 -3.27 8.54 -25.63
C ILE A 94 -2.44 8.42 -26.91
N GLY A 95 -2.76 7.48 -27.80
CA GLY A 95 -2.13 7.38 -29.12
C GLY A 95 -0.66 6.95 -29.07
N HIS A 96 0.24 7.80 -29.54
CA HIS A 96 1.67 7.51 -29.65
C HIS A 96 2.52 8.47 -28.81
N HIS A 97 3.22 7.93 -27.81
CA HIS A 97 4.14 8.67 -26.96
C HIS A 97 5.36 7.79 -26.63
N PRO A 98 6.61 8.28 -26.74
CA PRO A 98 7.81 7.44 -26.62
C PRO A 98 8.03 6.83 -25.22
N GLN A 99 7.33 7.34 -24.20
CA GLN A 99 7.39 6.88 -22.81
C GLN A 99 6.09 6.20 -22.34
N ILE A 100 5.21 5.79 -23.26
CA ILE A 100 3.99 5.01 -22.95
C ILE A 100 3.87 3.86 -23.97
N PRO A 101 3.65 2.59 -23.55
CA PRO A 101 3.51 1.48 -24.50
C PRO A 101 2.32 1.68 -25.44
N ARG A 102 2.56 1.61 -26.75
CA ARG A 102 1.48 1.72 -27.74
C ARG A 102 0.55 0.50 -27.67
N LEU A 103 -0.76 0.74 -27.82
CA LEU A 103 -1.75 -0.30 -28.09
C LEU A 103 -1.52 -0.88 -29.51
N LEU A 104 -1.21 -2.17 -29.59
CA LEU A 104 -1.05 -2.91 -30.85
C LEU A 104 -2.35 -3.58 -31.30
N GLY A 105 -3.28 -3.81 -30.37
CA GLY A 105 -4.63 -4.30 -30.64
C GLY A 105 -5.31 -4.87 -29.39
N TYR A 106 -6.59 -5.19 -29.50
CA TYR A 106 -7.35 -5.90 -28.48
C TYR A 106 -8.34 -6.86 -29.14
N PHE A 107 -8.75 -7.93 -28.46
CA PHE A 107 -9.72 -8.91 -28.97
C PHE A 107 -10.34 -9.78 -27.89
N GLU A 108 -11.55 -10.29 -28.17
CA GLU A 108 -12.14 -11.43 -27.46
C GLU A 108 -11.82 -12.73 -28.23
N TRP A 109 -11.44 -13.80 -27.52
CA TRP A 109 -11.23 -15.14 -28.09
C TRP A 109 -11.58 -16.21 -27.06
N LYS A 110 -12.40 -17.20 -27.46
CA LYS A 110 -12.93 -18.28 -26.58
C LYS A 110 -13.51 -17.75 -25.24
N LYS A 111 -14.17 -16.57 -25.26
CA LYS A 111 -14.74 -15.85 -24.09
C LYS A 111 -13.73 -15.25 -23.11
N HIS A 112 -12.46 -15.12 -23.52
CA HIS A 112 -11.41 -14.42 -22.81
C HIS A 112 -11.01 -13.14 -23.57
N PHE A 113 -10.59 -12.11 -22.85
CA PHE A 113 -10.27 -10.79 -23.40
C PHE A 113 -8.76 -10.56 -23.36
N TYR A 114 -8.21 -10.08 -24.47
CA TYR A 114 -6.77 -9.92 -24.67
C TYR A 114 -6.42 -8.51 -25.16
N LEU A 115 -5.42 -7.90 -24.54
CA LEU A 115 -4.93 -6.55 -24.82
C LEU A 115 -3.45 -6.69 -25.19
N VAL A 116 -3.10 -6.26 -26.40
CA VAL A 116 -1.77 -6.41 -26.98
C VAL A 116 -1.09 -5.06 -26.99
N GLN A 117 0.04 -4.96 -26.29
CA GLN A 117 0.80 -3.74 -26.10
C GLN A 117 2.24 -3.92 -26.59
N GLU A 118 2.91 -2.81 -26.87
CA GLU A 118 4.35 -2.78 -27.12
C GLU A 118 5.15 -3.33 -25.93
N TYR A 119 6.19 -4.11 -26.19
CA TYR A 119 7.07 -4.64 -25.14
C TYR A 119 8.17 -3.64 -24.77
N VAL A 120 8.16 -3.22 -23.50
CA VAL A 120 9.23 -2.40 -22.91
C VAL A 120 10.26 -3.31 -22.26
N SER A 121 11.44 -3.40 -22.86
CA SER A 121 12.59 -4.07 -22.24
C SER A 121 13.21 -3.15 -21.18
N GLY A 122 13.31 -3.62 -19.93
CA GLY A 122 13.79 -2.80 -18.82
C GLY A 122 13.61 -3.45 -17.46
N SER A 123 13.98 -2.70 -16.41
CA SER A 123 13.63 -3.05 -15.01
C SER A 123 12.56 -2.10 -14.50
N THR A 124 11.59 -2.60 -13.73
CA THR A 124 10.68 -1.70 -13.00
C THR A 124 11.44 -0.99 -11.89
N LEU A 125 11.03 0.22 -11.49
CA LEU A 125 11.68 0.94 -10.38
C LEU A 125 11.72 0.11 -9.08
N LYS A 126 10.70 -0.73 -8.84
CA LYS A 126 10.68 -1.71 -7.74
C LYS A 126 11.81 -2.74 -7.84
N GLN A 127 12.17 -3.16 -9.06
CA GLN A 127 13.31 -4.04 -9.32
C GLN A 127 14.64 -3.28 -9.25
N GLU A 128 14.70 -2.02 -9.69
CA GLU A 128 15.90 -1.18 -9.56
C GLU A 128 16.27 -1.00 -8.09
N VAL A 129 15.35 -0.57 -7.23
CA VAL A 129 15.59 -0.41 -5.79
C VAL A 129 16.06 -1.73 -5.14
N LYS A 130 15.50 -2.87 -5.57
CA LYS A 130 15.92 -4.20 -5.08
C LYS A 130 17.32 -4.61 -5.55
N LYS A 131 17.80 -4.13 -6.70
CA LYS A 131 19.10 -4.49 -7.30
C LYS A 131 20.23 -3.51 -6.93
N GLN A 132 19.93 -2.21 -6.94
CA GLN A 132 20.89 -1.11 -6.85
C GLN A 132 20.86 -0.39 -5.49
N GLY A 133 19.80 -0.58 -4.70
CA GLY A 133 19.62 0.08 -3.41
C GLY A 133 18.70 1.31 -3.47
N LEU A 134 18.73 2.11 -2.41
CA LEU A 134 17.89 3.30 -2.27
C LEU A 134 18.44 4.46 -3.12
N LEU A 135 17.56 5.33 -3.60
CA LEU A 135 17.96 6.54 -4.31
C LEU A 135 18.21 7.68 -3.32
N ASN A 136 19.14 8.57 -3.67
CA ASN A 136 19.37 9.82 -2.95
C ASN A 136 18.44 10.95 -3.48
N GLN A 137 18.51 12.13 -2.84
CA GLN A 137 17.71 13.31 -3.22
C GLN A 137 17.78 13.63 -4.71
N GLU A 138 18.99 13.76 -5.27
CA GLU A 138 19.17 14.20 -6.66
C GLU A 138 18.68 13.15 -7.67
N GLN A 139 18.83 11.86 -7.35
CA GLN A 139 18.28 10.78 -8.17
C GLN A 139 16.74 10.79 -8.17
N VAL A 140 16.10 11.10 -7.03
CA VAL A 140 14.63 11.24 -6.94
C VAL A 140 14.14 12.54 -7.58
N LYS A 141 14.90 13.64 -7.47
CA LYS A 141 14.65 14.90 -8.21
C LYS A 141 14.71 14.65 -9.73
N HIS A 142 15.73 13.93 -10.22
CA HIS A 142 15.85 13.56 -11.64
C HIS A 142 14.68 12.67 -12.08
N PHE A 143 14.32 11.65 -11.30
CA PHE A 143 13.13 10.82 -11.55
C PHE A 143 11.86 11.67 -11.72
N LEU A 144 11.63 12.67 -10.85
CA LEU A 144 10.49 13.58 -10.97
C LEU A 144 10.56 14.43 -12.25
N ILE A 145 11.70 15.05 -12.55
CA ILE A 145 11.90 15.86 -13.76
C ILE A 145 11.67 15.04 -15.03
N GLU A 146 12.05 13.75 -15.02
CA GLU A 146 11.91 12.82 -16.14
C GLU A 146 10.47 12.31 -16.33
N ILE A 147 9.72 12.05 -15.25
CA ILE A 147 8.36 11.49 -15.33
C ILE A 147 7.26 12.55 -15.47
N LEU A 148 7.44 13.75 -14.91
CA LEU A 148 6.40 14.79 -14.91
C LEU A 148 5.91 15.20 -16.31
N PRO A 149 6.76 15.34 -17.35
CA PRO A 149 6.30 15.59 -18.71
C PRO A 149 5.37 14.51 -19.25
N VAL A 150 5.57 13.24 -18.87
CA VAL A 150 4.68 12.13 -19.25
C VAL A 150 3.32 12.25 -18.56
N ILE A 151 3.31 12.72 -17.31
CA ILE A 151 2.09 12.97 -16.53
C ILE A 151 1.31 14.17 -17.10
N SER A 152 1.99 15.29 -17.37
CA SER A 152 1.45 16.43 -18.12
C SER A 152 0.80 15.99 -19.43
N TYR A 153 1.48 15.12 -20.20
CA TYR A 153 0.96 14.62 -21.46
C TYR A 153 -0.36 13.85 -21.28
N ILE A 154 -0.43 12.85 -20.38
CA ILE A 154 -1.68 12.08 -20.19
C ILE A 154 -2.81 12.94 -19.59
N HIS A 155 -2.49 13.91 -18.73
CA HIS A 155 -3.46 14.86 -18.18
C HIS A 155 -4.01 15.78 -19.28
N SER A 156 -3.20 16.18 -20.26
CA SER A 156 -3.65 16.93 -21.46
C SER A 156 -4.60 16.11 -22.35
N GLN A 157 -4.51 14.78 -22.32
CA GLN A 157 -5.44 13.87 -22.99
C GLN A 157 -6.67 13.54 -22.12
N GLU A 158 -6.88 14.26 -21.01
CA GLU A 158 -7.94 14.06 -20.01
C GLU A 158 -7.92 12.66 -19.36
N VAL A 159 -6.73 12.03 -19.29
CA VAL A 159 -6.52 10.72 -18.66
C VAL A 159 -5.84 10.89 -17.31
N ILE A 160 -6.42 10.32 -16.27
CA ILE A 160 -5.77 10.14 -14.96
C ILE A 160 -5.25 8.69 -14.90
N HIS A 161 -3.99 8.48 -14.52
CA HIS A 161 -3.36 7.16 -14.53
C HIS A 161 -3.87 6.23 -13.43
N ARG A 162 -4.12 6.75 -12.22
CA ARG A 162 -4.76 6.07 -11.07
C ARG A 162 -4.02 4.86 -10.47
N ASP A 163 -2.96 4.35 -11.10
CA ASP A 163 -2.14 3.24 -10.57
C ASP A 163 -0.63 3.50 -10.62
N ILE A 164 -0.21 4.77 -10.44
CA ILE A 164 1.22 5.14 -10.39
C ILE A 164 1.86 4.51 -9.14
N LYS A 165 2.92 3.73 -9.36
CA LYS A 165 3.71 3.07 -8.31
C LYS A 165 5.02 2.54 -8.91
N PRO A 166 6.05 2.21 -8.09
CA PRO A 166 7.33 1.67 -8.56
C PRO A 166 7.26 0.40 -9.42
N ALA A 167 6.15 -0.35 -9.38
CA ALA A 167 5.94 -1.53 -10.22
C ALA A 167 5.43 -1.20 -11.64
N ASN A 168 4.84 -0.01 -11.82
CA ASN A 168 4.18 0.44 -13.06
C ASN A 168 5.03 1.49 -13.81
N ILE A 169 6.30 1.63 -13.45
CA ILE A 169 7.27 2.48 -14.16
C ILE A 169 8.50 1.61 -14.46
N ILE A 170 8.85 1.51 -15.73
CA ILE A 170 10.02 0.76 -16.23
C ILE A 170 11.09 1.75 -16.67
N ARG A 171 12.34 1.55 -16.23
CA ARG A 171 13.49 2.18 -16.88
C ARG A 171 13.92 1.33 -18.07
N ARG A 172 13.78 1.87 -19.28
CA ARG A 172 13.99 1.19 -20.55
C ARG A 172 15.49 0.93 -20.77
N SER A 173 15.85 -0.29 -21.16
CA SER A 173 17.26 -0.70 -21.28
C SER A 173 17.99 -0.14 -22.51
N GLN A 174 17.26 0.28 -23.54
CA GLN A 174 17.83 0.79 -24.79
C GLN A 174 18.47 2.18 -24.64
N ASP A 175 17.84 3.04 -23.85
CA ASP A 175 18.14 4.49 -23.79
C ASP A 175 18.08 5.07 -22.37
N GLY A 176 17.71 4.26 -21.37
CA GLY A 176 17.64 4.68 -19.98
C GLY A 176 16.38 5.46 -19.60
N HIS A 177 15.46 5.74 -20.52
CA HIS A 177 14.26 6.54 -20.24
C HIS A 177 13.21 5.79 -19.41
N LEU A 178 12.51 6.51 -18.53
CA LEU A 178 11.32 6.02 -17.85
C LEU A 178 10.14 5.85 -18.82
N VAL A 179 9.44 4.74 -18.68
CA VAL A 179 8.23 4.38 -19.43
C VAL A 179 7.12 4.04 -18.43
N LEU A 180 5.99 4.74 -18.54
CA LEU A 180 4.82 4.55 -17.68
C LEU A 180 3.92 3.45 -18.26
N ILE A 181 3.59 2.44 -17.47
CA ILE A 181 2.81 1.27 -17.88
C ILE A 181 1.57 1.06 -17.00
N ASP A 182 0.63 0.24 -17.46
CA ASP A 182 -0.51 -0.25 -16.67
C ASP A 182 -1.45 0.88 -16.14
N PHE A 183 -2.19 1.49 -17.08
CA PHE A 183 -3.19 2.52 -16.81
C PHE A 183 -4.38 1.96 -16.01
N GLY A 184 -4.65 2.57 -14.85
CA GLY A 184 -5.65 2.14 -13.88
C GLY A 184 -7.12 2.41 -14.24
N ALA A 185 -7.45 2.66 -15.50
CA ALA A 185 -8.82 2.99 -15.96
C ALA A 185 -9.86 1.91 -15.60
N VAL A 186 -9.39 0.69 -15.34
CA VAL A 186 -10.13 -0.52 -14.94
C VAL A 186 -10.80 -0.39 -13.55
N LYS A 187 -10.44 0.58 -12.70
CA LYS A 187 -10.78 0.49 -11.26
C LYS A 187 -12.10 1.13 -10.80
N ASP A 188 -12.63 2.13 -11.50
CA ASP A 188 -13.60 3.05 -10.86
C ASP A 188 -15.08 2.66 -10.97
N HIS A 189 -15.53 2.08 -12.09
CA HIS A 189 -16.98 1.85 -12.29
C HIS A 189 -17.55 0.63 -11.56
N VAL A 190 -16.70 -0.24 -11.02
CA VAL A 190 -17.11 -1.43 -10.24
C VAL A 190 -18.07 -1.06 -9.10
N ASN A 191 -17.85 0.12 -8.50
CA ASN A 191 -18.62 0.59 -7.35
C ASN A 191 -19.71 1.62 -7.71
N GLN A 192 -19.56 2.37 -8.81
CA GLN A 192 -20.52 3.41 -9.19
C GLN A 192 -21.83 2.82 -9.72
N THR A 193 -21.77 1.70 -10.47
CA THR A 193 -22.96 0.99 -10.97
C THR A 193 -23.76 0.31 -9.84
N HIS A 194 -23.11 -0.02 -8.72
CA HIS A 194 -23.73 -0.57 -7.51
C HIS A 194 -24.57 0.45 -6.72
N LEU A 195 -24.30 1.75 -6.84
CA LEU A 195 -25.11 2.80 -6.21
C LEU A 195 -26.42 3.08 -6.98
N ALA A 196 -26.42 2.84 -8.30
CA ALA A 196 -27.62 2.99 -9.15
C ALA A 196 -28.48 1.71 -9.21
N SER A 197 -27.88 0.55 -9.00
CA SER A 197 -28.55 -0.76 -9.06
C SER A 197 -28.64 -1.36 -7.65
N GLY A 198 -29.79 -1.23 -6.98
CA GLY A 198 -30.03 -1.70 -5.60
C GLY A 198 -30.05 -3.23 -5.41
N GLY A 199 -29.22 -3.97 -6.15
CA GLY A 199 -29.08 -5.41 -6.06
C GLY A 199 -28.15 -5.83 -4.94
N THR A 200 -28.60 -6.80 -4.13
CA THR A 200 -27.92 -7.39 -2.95
C THR A 200 -26.72 -8.29 -3.30
N GLY A 201 -25.98 -7.96 -4.37
CA GLY A 201 -24.86 -8.72 -4.91
C GLY A 201 -23.51 -8.50 -4.21
N GLU A 202 -23.50 -8.31 -2.88
CA GLU A 202 -22.25 -8.23 -2.12
C GLU A 202 -21.51 -9.58 -2.12
N THR A 203 -20.45 -9.73 -2.93
CA THR A 203 -19.28 -10.63 -2.70
C THR A 203 -18.39 -10.77 -3.93
N ALA A 204 -18.97 -10.69 -5.15
CA ALA A 204 -18.21 -11.01 -6.36
C ALA A 204 -17.28 -9.87 -6.83
N PHE A 205 -17.58 -8.62 -6.44
CA PHE A 205 -16.89 -7.41 -6.90
C PHE A 205 -15.97 -6.74 -5.87
N THR A 206 -16.03 -7.10 -4.59
CA THR A 206 -15.12 -6.52 -3.57
C THR A 206 -13.67 -6.94 -3.78
N ASN A 207 -13.45 -8.09 -4.43
CA ASN A 207 -12.15 -8.50 -4.95
C ASN A 207 -11.73 -7.76 -6.25
N ILE A 208 -12.55 -6.84 -6.80
CA ILE A 208 -12.45 -6.40 -8.20
C ILE A 208 -11.77 -5.05 -8.47
N SER A 209 -11.29 -4.29 -7.47
CA SER A 209 -10.18 -3.31 -7.69
C SER A 209 -9.53 -2.66 -6.46
N ILE A 210 -9.54 -3.27 -5.28
CA ILE A 210 -8.76 -2.74 -4.14
C ILE A 210 -7.27 -3.03 -4.36
N GLY A 211 -6.57 -2.08 -4.99
CA GLY A 211 -5.17 -2.20 -5.37
C GLY A 211 -4.25 -2.46 -4.17
N THR A 212 -3.36 -3.44 -4.30
CA THR A 212 -2.38 -3.88 -3.28
C THR A 212 -1.23 -2.86 -3.07
N SER A 213 -1.57 -1.58 -2.84
CA SER A 213 -0.63 -0.47 -2.77
C SER A 213 -1.28 0.75 -2.13
N GLY A 214 -0.85 1.12 -0.91
CA GLY A 214 -1.20 2.38 -0.23
C GLY A 214 -0.61 3.64 -0.88
N PHE A 215 -0.52 3.65 -2.21
CA PHE A 215 -0.06 4.75 -3.07
C PHE A 215 -1.25 5.59 -3.57
N ALA A 216 -2.47 5.05 -3.51
CA ALA A 216 -3.68 5.77 -3.87
C ALA A 216 -4.06 6.79 -2.76
N PRO A 217 -4.38 8.04 -3.11
CA PRO A 217 -4.83 9.04 -2.14
C PRO A 217 -6.29 8.85 -1.73
N PRO A 218 -6.73 9.49 -0.63
CA PRO A 218 -8.08 9.34 -0.09
C PRO A 218 -9.22 9.68 -1.08
N GLU A 219 -9.07 10.70 -1.92
CA GLU A 219 -10.11 11.05 -2.90
C GLU A 219 -10.25 9.99 -4.01
N GLN A 220 -9.16 9.32 -4.39
CA GLN A 220 -9.21 8.18 -5.30
C GLN A 220 -9.83 6.95 -4.62
N MET A 221 -9.53 6.71 -3.33
CA MET A 221 -10.20 5.67 -2.55
C MET A 221 -11.71 5.94 -2.40
N ALA A 222 -12.11 7.21 -2.39
CA ALA A 222 -13.50 7.66 -2.43
C ALA A 222 -14.12 7.69 -3.85
N LEU A 223 -13.45 7.10 -4.86
CA LEU A 223 -13.90 7.00 -6.25
C LEU A 223 -14.09 8.36 -6.95
N ARG A 224 -13.32 9.37 -6.52
CA ARG A 224 -13.28 10.72 -7.09
C ARG A 224 -11.84 11.13 -7.42
N PRO A 225 -11.11 10.35 -8.25
CA PRO A 225 -9.76 10.70 -8.67
C PRO A 225 -9.75 12.02 -9.44
N VAL A 226 -8.73 12.83 -9.19
CA VAL A 226 -8.41 14.08 -9.91
C VAL A 226 -6.99 14.02 -10.45
N TYR A 227 -6.56 14.98 -11.28
CA TYR A 227 -5.17 15.03 -11.76
C TYR A 227 -4.15 15.08 -10.62
N ALA A 228 -4.45 15.82 -9.55
CA ALA A 228 -3.65 15.86 -8.32
C ALA A 228 -3.58 14.50 -7.58
N SER A 229 -4.40 13.50 -7.91
CA SER A 229 -4.30 12.15 -7.33
C SER A 229 -3.09 11.39 -7.85
N ASP A 230 -2.73 11.57 -9.13
CA ASP A 230 -1.50 11.01 -9.71
C ASP A 230 -0.25 11.65 -9.08
N ILE A 231 -0.31 12.94 -8.74
CA ILE A 231 0.79 13.66 -8.09
C ILE A 231 1.04 13.11 -6.68
N TYR A 232 -0.01 12.79 -5.92
CA TYR A 232 0.14 12.10 -4.64
C TYR A 232 0.80 10.73 -4.80
N ALA A 233 0.34 9.93 -5.77
CA ALA A 233 0.90 8.61 -6.05
C ALA A 233 2.38 8.66 -6.51
N LEU A 234 2.78 9.73 -7.22
CA LEU A 234 4.19 10.06 -7.47
C LEU A 234 4.94 10.41 -6.18
N GLY A 235 4.35 11.21 -5.28
CA GLY A 235 4.95 11.55 -3.98
C GLY A 235 5.23 10.29 -3.16
N VAL A 236 4.25 9.39 -3.06
CA VAL A 236 4.42 8.09 -2.38
C VAL A 236 5.47 7.21 -3.09
N THR A 237 5.55 7.30 -4.42
CA THR A 237 6.61 6.65 -5.21
C THR A 237 8.00 7.19 -4.85
N CYS A 238 8.17 8.51 -4.71
CA CYS A 238 9.41 9.13 -4.23
C CYS A 238 9.81 8.62 -2.84
N ILE A 239 8.86 8.53 -1.90
CA ILE A 239 9.15 8.00 -0.55
C ILE A 239 9.61 6.53 -0.62
N PHE A 240 8.99 5.70 -1.47
CA PHE A 240 9.48 4.33 -1.69
C PHE A 240 10.91 4.31 -2.25
N LEU A 241 11.25 5.20 -3.20
CA LEU A 241 12.61 5.29 -3.77
C LEU A 241 13.66 5.71 -2.72
N LEU A 242 13.31 6.63 -1.82
CA LEU A 242 14.19 7.10 -0.74
C LEU A 242 14.34 6.11 0.42
N THR A 243 13.31 5.29 0.71
CA THR A 243 13.26 4.47 1.95
C THR A 243 13.25 2.96 1.72
N GLY A 244 12.89 2.50 0.52
CA GLY A 244 12.61 1.09 0.21
C GLY A 244 11.36 0.53 0.88
N LYS A 245 10.65 1.34 1.69
CA LYS A 245 9.48 0.93 2.48
C LYS A 245 8.21 1.16 1.68
N THR A 246 7.27 0.22 1.77
CA THR A 246 5.92 0.41 1.26
C THR A 246 5.12 1.33 2.20
N PRO A 247 4.07 2.01 1.72
CA PRO A 247 3.33 3.01 2.52
C PRO A 247 2.78 2.43 3.83
N ASN A 248 2.23 1.23 3.75
CA ASN A 248 1.72 0.45 4.88
C ASN A 248 2.78 0.14 5.96
N SER A 249 4.07 0.34 5.70
CA SER A 249 5.20 0.11 6.63
C SER A 249 5.89 1.39 7.12
N LEU A 250 5.43 2.56 6.69
CA LEU A 250 5.92 3.87 7.15
C LEU A 250 5.17 4.36 8.40
N GLY A 251 3.93 3.93 8.57
CA GLY A 251 3.03 4.47 9.59
C GLY A 251 2.39 5.80 9.15
N TYR A 252 1.34 6.18 9.88
CA TYR A 252 0.56 7.38 9.61
C TYR A 252 0.37 8.16 10.91
N ASP A 253 0.35 9.49 10.79
CA ASP A 253 -0.07 10.36 11.90
C ASP A 253 -1.56 10.15 12.17
N GLN A 254 -1.93 10.11 13.46
CA GLN A 254 -3.28 9.76 13.89
C GLN A 254 -4.28 10.94 13.86
N ILE A 255 -3.78 12.17 13.69
CA ILE A 255 -4.55 13.41 13.74
C ILE A 255 -4.85 13.91 12.33
N ASN A 256 -3.82 14.03 11.48
CA ASN A 256 -3.98 14.57 10.11
C ASN A 256 -3.97 13.49 9.01
N GLY A 257 -3.55 12.26 9.30
CA GLY A 257 -3.50 11.15 8.34
C GLY A 257 -2.31 11.19 7.38
N GLU A 258 -1.29 12.01 7.64
CA GLU A 258 -0.07 12.07 6.83
C GLU A 258 0.82 10.84 7.02
N ILE A 259 1.63 10.51 6.00
CA ILE A 259 2.58 9.41 6.05
C ILE A 259 3.81 9.84 6.87
N LEU A 260 4.21 9.04 7.86
CA LEU A 260 5.36 9.34 8.74
C LEU A 260 6.71 8.99 8.09
N TRP A 261 7.06 9.69 7.01
CA TRP A 261 8.29 9.44 6.24
C TRP A 261 9.46 10.37 6.57
N ARG A 262 9.21 11.62 6.98
CA ARG A 262 10.24 12.66 7.16
C ARG A 262 11.42 12.22 8.05
N PRO A 263 11.23 11.52 9.19
CA PRO A 263 12.34 11.07 10.04
C PRO A 263 13.17 9.90 9.48
N LEU A 264 12.77 9.31 8.35
CA LEU A 264 13.38 8.10 7.78
C LEU A 264 14.34 8.40 6.61
N VAL A 265 14.49 9.66 6.22
CA VAL A 265 15.28 10.09 5.06
C VAL A 265 16.19 11.25 5.44
N ASN A 266 17.32 11.37 4.73
CA ASN A 266 18.21 12.53 4.83
C ASN A 266 18.16 13.31 3.52
N ILE A 267 17.33 14.36 3.48
CA ILE A 267 17.14 15.26 2.34
C ILE A 267 17.04 16.71 2.86
N SER A 268 17.25 17.69 1.98
CA SER A 268 17.07 19.11 2.31
C SER A 268 15.63 19.44 2.75
N ASP A 269 15.48 20.52 3.50
CA ASP A 269 14.14 21.03 3.91
C ASP A 269 13.30 21.44 2.71
N TRP A 270 13.90 22.15 1.74
CA TRP A 270 13.24 22.51 0.48
C TRP A 270 12.70 21.30 -0.31
N PHE A 271 13.48 20.22 -0.47
CA PHE A 271 12.97 19.02 -1.13
C PHE A 271 11.95 18.27 -0.24
N GLY A 272 12.05 18.46 1.09
CA GLY A 272 11.05 18.07 2.06
C GLY A 272 9.69 18.69 1.79
N GLU A 273 9.62 20.02 1.82
CA GLU A 273 8.42 20.83 1.57
C GLU A 273 7.74 20.46 0.24
N ILE A 274 8.52 20.15 -0.80
CA ILE A 274 7.98 19.66 -2.08
C ILE A 274 7.31 18.30 -1.92
N LEU A 275 7.95 17.32 -1.28
CA LEU A 275 7.36 16.00 -1.07
C LEU A 275 6.17 16.04 -0.10
N GLU A 276 6.21 16.91 0.91
CA GLU A 276 5.10 17.18 1.83
C GLU A 276 3.90 17.75 1.06
N LYS A 277 4.10 18.79 0.23
CA LYS A 277 3.03 19.34 -0.64
C LYS A 277 2.57 18.37 -1.73
N MET A 278 3.38 17.41 -2.17
CA MET A 278 2.89 16.31 -3.03
C MET A 278 1.98 15.34 -2.26
N LEU A 279 2.25 15.11 -0.97
CA LEU A 279 1.58 14.15 -0.11
C LEU A 279 0.43 14.75 0.73
N GLU A 280 0.11 16.02 0.50
CA GLU A 280 -1.01 16.71 1.13
C GLU A 280 -2.32 15.92 1.00
N VAL A 281 -2.95 15.62 2.14
CA VAL A 281 -4.24 14.91 2.21
C VAL A 281 -5.33 15.80 1.62
N SER A 282 -5.25 17.12 1.85
CA SER A 282 -6.14 18.09 1.24
C SER A 282 -5.76 18.32 -0.23
N VAL A 283 -6.59 17.85 -1.15
CA VAL A 283 -6.46 18.12 -2.60
C VAL A 283 -6.25 19.61 -2.89
N ARG A 284 -6.86 20.52 -2.10
CA ARG A 284 -6.73 21.98 -2.24
C ARG A 284 -5.32 22.50 -1.96
N HIS A 285 -4.56 21.86 -1.10
CA HIS A 285 -3.21 22.30 -0.70
C HIS A 285 -2.10 21.60 -1.49
N ARG A 286 -2.43 20.43 -2.06
CA ARG A 286 -1.56 19.70 -2.99
C ARG A 286 -1.22 20.54 -4.24
N PHE A 287 -0.15 20.19 -4.94
CA PHE A 287 0.04 20.66 -6.32
C PHE A 287 -1.16 20.27 -7.19
N GLN A 288 -1.66 21.22 -7.99
CA GLN A 288 -2.84 21.03 -8.84
C GLN A 288 -2.48 20.43 -10.20
N SER A 289 -1.24 20.60 -10.66
CA SER A 289 -0.78 20.11 -11.96
C SER A 289 0.69 19.66 -11.93
N ALA A 290 1.09 18.83 -12.90
CA ALA A 290 2.47 18.36 -13.04
C ALA A 290 3.43 19.50 -13.41
N GLU A 291 2.95 20.51 -14.12
CA GLU A 291 3.68 21.74 -14.49
C GLU A 291 3.99 22.61 -13.27
N GLU A 292 3.05 22.77 -12.33
CA GLU A 292 3.24 23.52 -11.08
C GLU A 292 4.38 22.89 -10.24
N LEU A 293 4.36 21.56 -10.14
CA LEU A 293 5.40 20.79 -9.45
C LEU A 293 6.75 20.86 -10.20
N LEU A 294 6.76 20.68 -11.52
CA LEU A 294 7.98 20.76 -12.33
C LEU A 294 8.62 22.15 -12.27
N THR A 295 7.81 23.21 -12.22
CA THR A 295 8.27 24.59 -12.03
C THR A 295 8.90 24.77 -10.65
N SER A 296 8.25 24.25 -9.60
CA SER A 296 8.73 24.31 -8.22
C SER A 296 10.06 23.58 -8.04
N LEU A 297 10.25 22.43 -8.70
CA LEU A 297 11.51 21.66 -8.71
C LEU A 297 12.69 22.38 -9.40
N LYS A 298 12.40 23.28 -10.36
CA LYS A 298 13.41 24.03 -11.12
C LYS A 298 13.77 25.38 -10.50
N LYS A 299 12.84 26.03 -9.80
CA LYS A 299 12.97 27.43 -9.34
C LYS A 299 14.24 27.71 -8.50
N LYS A 300 14.61 26.81 -7.60
CA LYS A 300 15.78 27.00 -6.70
C LYS A 300 17.14 26.75 -7.38
N GLU A 301 17.14 26.13 -8.56
CA GLU A 301 18.35 25.92 -9.35
C GLU A 301 18.87 27.23 -9.98
N SER A 302 17.97 28.18 -10.23
CA SER A 302 18.27 29.56 -10.61
C SER A 302 18.80 30.40 -9.43
N GLU A 303 18.26 30.20 -8.22
CA GLU A 303 18.68 30.95 -7.02
C GLU A 303 20.11 30.57 -6.60
N ASN A 304 20.45 29.27 -6.57
CA ASN A 304 21.80 28.83 -6.25
C ASN A 304 22.87 29.27 -7.28
N LYS A 305 22.50 29.50 -8.55
CA LYS A 305 23.44 29.97 -9.60
C LYS A 305 23.75 31.47 -9.53
N GLN A 306 23.04 32.26 -8.72
CA GLN A 306 23.28 33.70 -8.58
C GLN A 306 24.18 34.07 -7.38
N VAL A 307 24.56 33.10 -6.53
CA VAL A 307 25.33 33.36 -5.30
C VAL A 307 26.85 33.26 -5.50
N GLU A 308 27.33 32.74 -6.63
CA GLU A 308 28.75 32.42 -6.85
C GLU A 308 29.61 33.56 -7.48
N LEU A 309 29.16 34.82 -7.40
CA LEU A 309 29.87 35.98 -7.96
C LEU A 309 29.86 37.21 -7.03
N ILE A 310 30.58 37.13 -5.90
CA ILE A 310 31.10 38.33 -5.20
C ILE A 310 32.56 38.07 -4.81
N PRO A 311 33.54 38.83 -5.33
CA PRO A 311 34.92 38.76 -4.86
C PRO A 311 35.06 39.38 -3.46
N ASP A 312 35.77 38.68 -2.58
CA ASP A 312 36.08 39.11 -1.21
C ASP A 312 36.98 40.37 -1.20
N ASN A 313 36.62 41.39 -0.40
CA ASN A 313 37.55 42.45 -0.05
C ASN A 313 37.24 43.18 1.28
N SER A 314 37.63 42.53 2.37
CA SER A 314 38.34 43.07 3.55
C SER A 314 38.08 44.50 4.14
N LEU A 315 37.76 44.51 5.46
CA LEU A 315 38.21 45.43 6.55
C LEU A 315 37.44 46.72 7.00
N ASN A 316 37.11 46.69 8.30
CA ASN A 316 37.19 47.75 9.35
C ASN A 316 36.29 49.02 9.37
N ASN A 317 35.38 49.09 10.36
CA ASN A 317 35.37 50.03 11.54
C ASN A 317 34.02 49.93 12.30
N VAL A 318 33.92 49.70 13.63
CA VAL A 318 34.32 50.50 14.83
C VAL A 318 33.20 51.45 15.34
N PHE A 319 32.55 51.03 16.44
CA PHE A 319 31.80 51.78 17.48
C PHE A 319 30.56 52.64 17.15
N ARG A 320 29.41 52.34 17.81
CA ARG A 320 28.95 53.03 19.04
C ARG A 320 27.70 52.41 19.68
N GLU A 321 27.64 52.43 21.01
CA GLU A 321 26.39 52.32 21.79
C GLU A 321 25.88 53.74 22.12
N GLU A 322 24.56 53.93 22.21
CA GLU A 322 23.96 54.96 23.07
C GLU A 322 22.48 54.65 23.37
N SER A 323 21.98 55.08 24.53
CA SER A 323 20.65 54.71 25.08
C SER A 323 19.88 55.95 25.53
N THR A 324 18.67 56.19 24.99
CA THR A 324 17.65 57.13 25.51
C THR A 324 16.21 56.60 25.29
N VAL A 325 15.21 57.35 25.74
CA VAL A 325 14.25 56.86 26.76
C VAL A 325 13.01 57.80 26.88
N PHE A 326 11.83 57.21 27.13
CA PHE A 326 10.50 57.86 27.40
C PHE A 326 9.87 58.67 26.22
N ASN A 327 8.53 58.75 26.04
CA ASN A 327 7.38 58.15 26.74
C ASN A 327 6.12 58.01 25.82
N ASP A 328 5.16 57.17 26.26
CA ASP A 328 3.68 57.20 26.08
C ASP A 328 3.06 57.53 24.67
N ASN A 329 2.18 56.72 24.06
CA ASN A 329 0.92 56.20 24.64
C ASN A 329 0.23 55.11 23.78
N GLU A 330 -0.75 54.46 24.41
CA GLU A 330 -1.67 53.38 23.96
C GLU A 330 -2.07 53.28 22.46
N ASN A 331 -1.79 52.14 21.79
CA ASN A 331 -2.81 51.15 21.42
C ASN A 331 -2.29 49.90 20.66
N ASP A 332 -2.85 48.75 21.05
CA ASP A 332 -3.17 47.54 20.26
C ASP A 332 -2.14 46.45 19.85
N PHE A 333 -2.67 45.22 19.76
CA PHE A 333 -2.15 43.93 19.26
C PHE A 333 -0.86 43.29 19.81
N SER A 334 -1.06 42.37 20.77
CA SER A 334 -0.12 41.29 21.12
C SER A 334 -0.15 40.15 20.09
N TRP A 335 1.00 39.81 19.47
CA TRP A 335 1.24 38.50 18.84
C TRP A 335 2.70 38.03 19.04
N MET A 336 2.97 37.35 20.16
CA MET A 336 4.17 36.51 20.32
C MET A 336 3.77 35.04 20.47
N SER A 337 4.23 34.19 19.54
CA SER A 337 3.82 32.80 19.45
C SER A 337 4.23 31.95 20.65
N THR A 338 3.27 31.17 21.16
CA THR A 338 3.36 30.20 22.28
C THR A 338 4.53 29.22 22.17
N ASN A 339 5.05 28.98 20.95
CA ASN A 339 6.11 28.01 20.68
C ASN A 339 7.45 28.33 21.38
N ASN A 340 7.80 29.61 21.57
CA ASN A 340 9.06 29.99 22.22
C ASN A 340 9.07 29.72 23.74
N GLN A 341 7.92 29.81 24.41
CA GLN A 341 7.83 29.55 25.86
C GLN A 341 7.94 28.05 26.19
N ILE A 342 7.50 27.18 25.28
CA ILE A 342 7.65 25.71 25.40
C ILE A 342 9.12 25.32 25.19
N ALA A 343 9.81 25.94 24.23
CA ALA A 343 11.22 25.66 23.93
C ALA A 343 12.16 25.98 25.11
N GLN A 344 11.93 27.07 25.86
CA GLN A 344 12.71 27.38 27.07
C GLN A 344 12.51 26.34 28.18
N LYS A 345 11.25 25.99 28.51
CA LYS A 345 10.94 25.00 29.57
C LYS A 345 11.50 23.60 29.30
N ILE A 346 11.71 23.24 28.02
CA ILE A 346 12.37 21.97 27.64
C ILE A 346 13.90 22.04 27.86
N ARG A 347 14.54 23.17 27.58
CA ARG A 347 15.99 23.36 27.79
C ARG A 347 16.37 23.33 29.28
N GLU A 348 15.58 23.99 30.12
CA GLU A 348 15.74 23.97 31.59
C GLU A 348 15.56 22.58 32.22
N ARG A 349 14.76 21.71 31.58
CA ARG A 349 14.55 20.33 32.04
C ARG A 349 15.71 19.40 31.69
N LYS A 350 16.45 19.66 30.60
CA LYS A 350 17.66 18.90 30.23
C LYS A 350 18.83 19.20 31.15
N THR A 351 19.13 20.48 31.40
CA THR A 351 20.27 20.89 32.24
C THR A 351 20.15 20.43 33.70
N ARG A 352 18.93 20.15 34.18
CA ARG A 352 18.66 19.61 35.52
C ARG A 352 18.90 18.09 35.66
N LEU A 353 19.03 17.34 34.56
CA LEU A 353 19.24 15.89 34.58
C LEU A 353 20.72 15.46 34.49
N GLU A 354 21.63 16.35 34.08
CA GLU A 354 23.04 16.03 33.81
C GLU A 354 23.99 16.34 34.99
N ARG A 355 23.48 16.49 36.22
CA ARG A 355 24.30 16.78 37.41
C ARG A 355 23.98 15.85 38.60
N LYS A 356 24.84 14.83 38.83
CA LYS A 356 25.34 14.45 40.19
C LYS A 356 26.55 13.49 40.13
N PRO A 357 27.39 13.41 41.19
CA PRO A 357 28.78 12.96 41.09
C PRO A 357 29.06 11.52 41.61
N THR A 358 30.32 11.14 41.47
CA THR A 358 30.98 9.85 41.79
C THR A 358 31.19 9.56 43.30
N THR A 359 31.08 8.30 43.75
CA THR A 359 32.23 7.43 44.19
C THR A 359 31.85 6.18 45.03
N ARG A 360 32.68 5.12 44.85
CA ARG A 360 33.18 4.10 45.82
C ARG A 360 32.40 2.82 46.27
N SER A 361 33.19 1.73 46.26
CA SER A 361 33.22 0.48 47.08
C SER A 361 32.41 -0.79 46.74
N ARG A 362 33.17 -1.90 46.71
CA ARG A 362 32.85 -3.36 46.70
C ARG A 362 32.51 -3.86 48.16
N PRO A 363 32.11 -5.14 48.44
CA PRO A 363 32.62 -6.40 47.86
C PRO A 363 31.67 -7.63 47.69
N GLN A 364 32.28 -8.73 47.21
CA GLN A 364 31.80 -10.07 46.80
C GLN A 364 31.07 -10.96 47.84
N MET A 365 30.22 -11.89 47.35
CA MET A 365 30.05 -13.32 47.74
C MET A 365 29.11 -14.05 46.73
N LYS A 366 28.97 -15.39 46.61
CA LYS A 366 29.95 -16.51 46.54
C LYS A 366 29.24 -17.83 46.06
N MET A 367 29.80 -18.58 45.09
CA MET A 367 29.48 -20.00 44.74
C MET A 367 28.05 -20.32 44.20
N SER A 368 27.75 -21.46 43.55
CA SER A 368 28.48 -22.73 43.27
C SER A 368 28.17 -23.34 41.87
N LYS A 369 28.97 -24.32 41.44
CA LYS A 369 28.77 -25.18 40.24
C LYS A 369 27.99 -26.46 40.61
N GLU A 370 27.39 -27.12 39.62
CA GLU A 370 27.60 -28.55 39.25
C GLU A 370 26.93 -28.85 37.89
N VAL A 371 27.67 -29.33 36.86
CA VAL A 371 27.92 -30.74 36.45
C VAL A 371 26.68 -31.45 35.87
N SER A 372 26.66 -32.15 34.73
CA SER A 372 27.46 -32.32 33.49
C SER A 372 26.86 -33.55 32.77
N LYS A 373 26.59 -33.46 31.46
CA LYS A 373 26.50 -34.55 30.43
C LYS A 373 25.58 -34.04 29.30
N GLY A 374 25.98 -33.88 28.05
CA GLY A 374 27.26 -34.21 27.40
C GLY A 374 27.09 -35.33 26.39
N TYR A 375 26.73 -34.98 25.15
CA TYR A 375 27.09 -35.71 23.94
C TYR A 375 27.26 -34.72 22.78
N LEU A 376 28.48 -34.63 22.27
CA LEU A 376 28.86 -33.96 21.04
C LEU A 376 28.94 -35.01 19.93
N THR A 377 28.33 -34.75 18.79
CA THR A 377 28.81 -35.27 17.50
C THR A 377 28.65 -34.19 16.42
N THR A 378 29.79 -33.68 15.96
CA THR A 378 29.90 -32.76 14.82
C THR A 378 30.16 -33.54 13.54
N ILE A 379 29.30 -33.43 12.51
CA ILE A 379 29.71 -33.70 11.12
C ILE A 379 29.21 -32.58 10.19
N SER A 380 30.16 -32.20 9.34
CA SER A 380 30.21 -31.22 8.26
C SER A 380 28.99 -31.02 7.35
N ALA A 381 29.00 -29.88 6.65
CA ALA A 381 28.01 -29.46 5.68
C ALA A 381 27.93 -30.34 4.41
N LYS A 382 26.73 -30.45 3.83
CA LYS A 382 26.53 -30.77 2.40
C LYS A 382 25.24 -30.16 1.88
N LYS A 383 25.28 -29.67 0.63
CA LYS A 383 24.11 -29.31 -0.17
C LYS A 383 23.41 -30.57 -0.69
N THR A 384 22.10 -30.66 -0.51
CA THR A 384 21.15 -31.41 -1.35
C THR A 384 19.81 -30.66 -1.27
N THR A 385 19.25 -30.06 -2.31
CA THR A 385 18.58 -30.65 -3.49
C THR A 385 17.42 -31.60 -3.17
N GLY A 386 16.21 -31.03 -3.12
CA GLY A 386 14.95 -31.68 -3.50
C GLY A 386 14.33 -32.69 -2.53
N LEU A 387 13.10 -32.40 -2.07
CA LEU A 387 11.90 -33.21 -2.35
C LEU A 387 10.63 -32.59 -1.73
N ASN A 388 9.51 -32.77 -2.42
CA ASN A 388 8.11 -32.57 -1.99
C ASN A 388 7.70 -31.12 -1.59
N SER A 389 6.79 -30.44 -2.31
CA SER A 389 5.53 -30.89 -2.91
C SER A 389 4.62 -31.61 -1.92
N GLN A 390 4.12 -30.83 -0.95
CA GLN A 390 2.84 -31.12 -0.30
C GLN A 390 1.90 -29.92 -0.49
N THR A 391 0.60 -30.22 -0.53
CA THR A 391 -0.51 -29.29 -0.77
C THR A 391 -0.47 -28.06 0.14
N PRO A 392 -0.98 -26.88 -0.30
CA PRO A 392 -0.89 -25.64 0.48
C PRO A 392 -1.46 -25.83 1.90
N ASP A 393 -0.63 -25.52 2.90
CA ASP A 393 -0.86 -25.86 4.30
C ASP A 393 -2.22 -25.40 4.81
N LYS A 394 -3.12 -26.34 5.06
CA LYS A 394 -4.36 -26.09 5.78
C LYS A 394 -4.01 -25.75 7.23
N TRP A 395 -4.02 -24.46 7.56
CA TRP A 395 -3.79 -23.99 8.92
C TRP A 395 -4.71 -24.69 9.92
N THR A 396 -4.15 -24.97 11.09
CA THR A 396 -4.89 -25.45 12.26
C THR A 396 -4.69 -24.47 13.40
N ALA A 397 -5.58 -24.50 14.40
CA ALA A 397 -5.42 -23.66 15.59
C ALA A 397 -4.08 -23.93 16.31
N ALA A 398 -3.60 -25.18 16.30
CA ALA A 398 -2.32 -25.56 16.90
C ALA A 398 -1.11 -25.03 16.10
N THR A 399 -1.12 -25.16 14.76
CA THR A 399 -0.01 -24.66 13.93
C THR A 399 0.07 -23.14 13.93
N LEU A 400 -1.07 -22.43 13.93
CA LEU A 400 -1.11 -20.97 14.06
C LEU A 400 -0.56 -20.51 15.42
N ARG A 401 -1.03 -21.10 16.53
CA ARG A 401 -0.52 -20.78 17.88
C ARG A 401 0.98 -21.08 18.01
N SER A 402 1.46 -22.20 17.44
CA SER A 402 2.89 -22.54 17.43
C SER A 402 3.72 -21.55 16.63
N ALA A 403 3.27 -21.16 15.44
CA ALA A 403 3.94 -20.16 14.62
C ALA A 403 3.99 -18.79 15.33
N TYR A 404 2.89 -18.39 15.97
CA TYR A 404 2.82 -17.16 16.75
C TYR A 404 3.76 -17.18 17.97
N ALA A 405 3.80 -18.29 18.72
CA ALA A 405 4.74 -18.47 19.83
C ALA A 405 6.21 -18.42 19.38
N LYS A 406 6.51 -18.86 18.15
CA LYS A 406 7.83 -18.76 17.50
C LYS A 406 8.14 -17.37 16.93
N GLY A 407 7.31 -16.36 17.21
CA GLY A 407 7.55 -14.97 16.81
C GLY A 407 6.94 -14.54 15.47
N ARG A 408 6.30 -15.45 14.71
CA ARG A 408 5.57 -15.05 13.49
C ARG A 408 4.38 -14.16 13.87
N ARG A 409 4.24 -13.01 13.21
CA ARG A 409 3.06 -12.13 13.35
C ARG A 409 2.22 -12.05 12.08
N ASP A 410 2.82 -12.30 10.92
CA ASP A 410 2.17 -12.19 9.62
C ASP A 410 1.49 -13.48 9.16
N PHE A 411 0.16 -13.41 9.08
CA PHE A 411 -0.72 -14.39 8.47
C PHE A 411 -1.72 -13.74 7.49
N PRO A 412 -1.29 -12.79 6.61
CA PRO A 412 -2.19 -12.16 5.66
C PRO A 412 -2.72 -13.18 4.64
N ASP A 413 -3.92 -12.93 4.12
CA ASP A 413 -4.61 -13.73 3.09
C ASP A 413 -4.75 -15.25 3.40
N CYS A 414 -4.46 -15.66 4.64
CA CYS A 414 -4.50 -17.05 5.05
C CYS A 414 -5.95 -17.55 5.19
N ASN A 415 -6.22 -18.78 4.74
CA ASN A 415 -7.47 -19.46 5.08
C ASN A 415 -7.36 -20.04 6.50
N LEU A 416 -8.03 -19.38 7.43
CA LEU A 416 -8.12 -19.69 8.86
C LEU A 416 -9.58 -19.97 9.27
N SER A 417 -10.45 -20.27 8.29
CA SER A 417 -11.89 -20.44 8.53
C SER A 417 -12.19 -21.64 9.42
N ARG A 418 -13.24 -21.53 10.24
CA ARG A 418 -13.70 -22.55 11.20
C ARG A 418 -12.66 -22.96 12.24
N LEU A 419 -11.61 -22.17 12.49
CA LEU A 419 -10.61 -22.50 13.51
C LEU A 419 -11.09 -22.17 14.93
N ASN A 420 -10.76 -23.05 15.87
CA ASN A 420 -10.99 -22.82 17.29
C ASN A 420 -9.78 -22.10 17.94
N LEU A 421 -9.84 -20.78 17.91
CA LEU A 421 -8.87 -19.84 18.46
C LEU A 421 -9.35 -19.21 19.79
N ARG A 422 -10.27 -19.87 20.52
CA ARG A 422 -10.72 -19.45 21.85
C ARG A 422 -9.55 -19.15 22.78
N ASN A 423 -9.62 -18.04 23.50
CA ASN A 423 -8.59 -17.56 24.43
C ASN A 423 -7.16 -17.47 23.82
N ALA A 424 -7.01 -17.35 22.50
CA ALA A 424 -5.70 -17.21 21.87
C ALA A 424 -5.06 -15.86 22.23
N LYS A 425 -3.74 -15.86 22.44
CA LYS A 425 -2.95 -14.64 22.67
C LYS A 425 -2.30 -14.23 21.36
N LEU A 426 -2.91 -13.26 20.68
CA LEU A 426 -2.63 -12.85 19.31
C LEU A 426 -2.55 -11.30 19.19
N SER A 427 -2.15 -10.61 20.25
CA SER A 427 -1.97 -9.16 20.27
C SER A 427 -0.96 -8.70 19.20
N GLY A 428 -1.34 -7.73 18.38
CA GLY A 428 -0.52 -7.25 17.26
C GLY A 428 -0.34 -8.27 16.12
N VAL A 429 -1.17 -9.32 16.04
CA VAL A 429 -1.17 -10.23 14.88
C VAL A 429 -1.62 -9.51 13.61
N ASN A 430 -1.05 -9.88 12.47
CA ASN A 430 -1.47 -9.40 11.16
C ASN A 430 -2.27 -10.48 10.43
N PHE A 431 -3.59 -10.31 10.42
CA PHE A 431 -4.60 -11.09 9.71
C PHE A 431 -5.25 -10.29 8.56
N TYR A 432 -4.53 -9.31 8.00
CA TYR A 432 -5.02 -8.53 6.86
C TYR A 432 -5.47 -9.44 5.70
N GLY A 433 -6.70 -9.26 5.21
CA GLY A 433 -7.29 -10.10 4.16
C GLY A 433 -7.53 -11.57 4.52
N ALA A 434 -7.20 -12.03 5.74
CA ALA A 434 -7.35 -13.43 6.12
C ALA A 434 -8.82 -13.84 6.20
N ASN A 435 -9.09 -15.11 5.89
CA ASN A 435 -10.43 -15.67 6.01
C ASN A 435 -10.59 -16.37 7.36
N LEU A 436 -11.30 -15.75 8.30
CA LEU A 436 -11.63 -16.29 9.63
C LEU A 436 -13.12 -16.67 9.74
N HIS A 437 -13.87 -16.74 8.63
CA HIS A 437 -15.30 -17.11 8.59
C HIS A 437 -15.63 -18.32 9.47
N GLN A 438 -16.72 -18.22 10.25
CA GLN A 438 -17.19 -19.27 11.18
C GLN A 438 -16.16 -19.72 12.23
N SER A 439 -15.11 -18.95 12.51
CA SER A 439 -14.14 -19.30 13.56
C SER A 439 -14.66 -18.98 14.95
N ASN A 440 -14.02 -19.57 15.96
CA ASN A 440 -14.27 -19.24 17.36
C ASN A 440 -13.05 -18.54 17.95
N LEU A 441 -13.16 -17.23 18.19
CA LEU A 441 -12.18 -16.35 18.82
C LEU A 441 -12.70 -15.86 20.20
N GLN A 442 -13.64 -16.56 20.83
CA GLN A 442 -14.20 -16.15 22.12
C GLN A 442 -13.08 -15.98 23.16
N GLY A 443 -13.03 -14.82 23.82
CA GLY A 443 -12.00 -14.49 24.81
C GLY A 443 -10.58 -14.34 24.26
N ALA A 444 -10.39 -14.30 22.93
CA ALA A 444 -9.09 -14.08 22.34
C ALA A 444 -8.58 -12.65 22.60
N ASP A 445 -7.27 -12.51 22.71
CA ASP A 445 -6.59 -11.22 22.75
C ASP A 445 -6.05 -10.91 21.36
N LEU A 446 -6.73 -9.96 20.71
CA LEU A 446 -6.47 -9.37 19.40
C LEU A 446 -6.22 -7.86 19.54
N SER A 447 -5.82 -7.39 20.72
CA SER A 447 -5.43 -5.99 20.93
C SER A 447 -4.34 -5.59 19.92
N HIS A 448 -4.41 -4.39 19.35
CA HIS A 448 -3.51 -3.90 18.30
C HIS A 448 -3.43 -4.76 17.02
N ALA A 449 -4.29 -5.76 16.81
CA ALA A 449 -4.23 -6.62 15.63
C ALA A 449 -4.58 -5.87 14.34
N ASN A 450 -3.90 -6.19 13.25
CA ASN A 450 -4.32 -5.79 11.91
C ASN A 450 -5.32 -6.81 11.37
N LEU A 451 -6.58 -6.40 11.31
CA LEU A 451 -7.75 -7.14 10.82
C LEU A 451 -8.35 -6.41 9.60
N GLY A 452 -7.59 -5.59 8.87
CA GLY A 452 -8.08 -4.89 7.68
C GLY A 452 -8.53 -5.86 6.59
N HIS A 453 -9.68 -5.62 5.97
CA HIS A 453 -10.32 -6.51 4.98
C HIS A 453 -10.53 -7.97 5.44
N VAL A 454 -10.41 -8.28 6.73
CA VAL A 454 -10.56 -9.64 7.23
C VAL A 454 -12.00 -10.14 7.03
N ASN A 455 -12.17 -11.42 6.72
CA ASN A 455 -13.50 -12.03 6.74
C ASN A 455 -13.78 -12.65 8.12
N LEU A 456 -14.59 -11.99 8.94
CA LEU A 456 -15.08 -12.43 10.24
C LEU A 456 -16.58 -12.80 10.20
N THR A 457 -17.18 -13.01 9.03
CA THR A 457 -18.60 -13.35 8.93
C THR A 457 -18.95 -14.60 9.73
N ASN A 458 -20.04 -14.52 10.50
CA ASN A 458 -20.50 -15.57 11.43
C ASN A 458 -19.43 -16.08 12.44
N THR A 459 -18.43 -15.28 12.75
CA THR A 459 -17.38 -15.62 13.74
C THR A 459 -17.85 -15.33 15.16
N THR A 460 -17.40 -16.11 16.14
CA THR A 460 -17.62 -15.79 17.57
C THR A 460 -16.43 -15.00 18.12
N LEU A 461 -16.64 -13.72 18.42
CA LEU A 461 -15.69 -12.81 19.09
C LEU A 461 -16.16 -12.39 20.50
N LYS A 462 -17.14 -13.09 21.07
CA LYS A 462 -17.66 -12.83 22.43
C LYS A 462 -16.52 -12.72 23.46
N ASN A 463 -16.56 -11.73 24.35
CA ASN A 463 -15.52 -11.43 25.35
C ASN A 463 -14.09 -11.20 24.78
N ALA A 464 -13.91 -11.01 23.47
CA ALA A 464 -12.57 -10.81 22.90
C ALA A 464 -12.05 -9.39 23.20
N ASN A 465 -10.74 -9.27 23.40
CA ASN A 465 -10.06 -7.97 23.44
C ASN A 465 -9.63 -7.61 22.02
N LEU A 466 -10.18 -6.53 21.48
CA LEU A 466 -9.93 -5.93 20.16
C LEU A 466 -9.51 -4.45 20.31
N THR A 467 -9.05 -4.04 21.51
CA THR A 467 -8.63 -2.67 21.78
C THR A 467 -7.56 -2.22 20.80
N LYS A 468 -7.73 -1.03 20.20
CA LYS A 468 -6.84 -0.49 19.16
C LYS A 468 -6.62 -1.41 17.94
N ALA A 469 -7.49 -2.39 17.71
CA ALA A 469 -7.41 -3.24 16.51
C ALA A 469 -7.84 -2.46 15.25
N TYR A 470 -7.20 -2.77 14.13
CA TYR A 470 -7.52 -2.16 12.83
C TYR A 470 -8.47 -3.07 12.06
N LEU A 471 -9.76 -2.74 12.04
CA LEU A 471 -10.87 -3.51 11.44
C LEU A 471 -11.43 -2.82 10.17
N SER A 472 -10.68 -1.87 9.57
CA SER A 472 -11.16 -1.10 8.43
C SER A 472 -11.55 -2.01 7.27
N THR A 473 -12.76 -1.82 6.73
CA THR A 473 -13.38 -2.65 5.68
C THR A 473 -13.47 -4.16 5.97
N ALA A 474 -13.30 -4.59 7.23
CA ALA A 474 -13.55 -5.97 7.64
C ALA A 474 -15.02 -6.37 7.45
N SER A 475 -15.27 -7.64 7.14
CA SER A 475 -16.63 -8.18 7.09
C SER A 475 -16.97 -8.88 8.41
N LEU A 476 -17.76 -8.23 9.25
CA LEU A 476 -18.25 -8.75 10.53
C LEU A 476 -19.74 -9.13 10.47
N ALA A 477 -20.32 -9.31 9.28
CA ALA A 477 -21.74 -9.62 9.14
C ALA A 477 -22.11 -10.93 9.88
N GLY A 478 -23.14 -10.87 10.72
CA GLY A 478 -23.55 -11.96 11.61
C GLY A 478 -22.54 -12.35 12.72
N CYS A 479 -21.48 -11.57 12.94
CA CYS A 479 -20.48 -11.85 13.97
C CYS A 479 -21.03 -11.63 15.39
N ASP A 480 -20.69 -12.51 16.33
CA ASP A 480 -21.06 -12.38 17.74
C ASP A 480 -19.94 -11.66 18.51
N LEU A 481 -20.14 -10.37 18.79
CA LEU A 481 -19.18 -9.47 19.47
C LEU A 481 -19.61 -9.13 20.90
N ARG A 482 -20.59 -9.86 21.46
CA ARG A 482 -21.13 -9.58 22.80
C ARG A 482 -20.02 -9.50 23.85
N ASP A 483 -20.12 -8.50 24.72
CA ASP A 483 -19.16 -8.29 25.81
C ASP A 483 -17.68 -8.15 25.37
N ALA A 484 -17.41 -7.92 24.07
CA ALA A 484 -16.07 -7.68 23.54
C ALA A 484 -15.61 -6.24 23.77
N ASP A 485 -14.31 -6.02 23.83
CA ASP A 485 -13.71 -4.70 24.02
C ASP A 485 -13.08 -4.19 22.72
N LEU A 486 -13.71 -3.20 22.09
CA LEU A 486 -13.26 -2.51 20.88
C LEU A 486 -12.83 -1.06 21.19
N THR A 487 -12.43 -0.74 22.42
CA THR A 487 -12.00 0.61 22.81
C THR A 487 -10.86 1.09 21.90
N ASN A 488 -11.02 2.27 21.27
CA ASN A 488 -10.13 2.84 20.25
C ASN A 488 -9.92 1.98 18.98
N ALA A 489 -10.79 1.02 18.65
CA ALA A 489 -10.67 0.23 17.43
C ALA A 489 -11.07 1.01 16.17
N TYR A 490 -10.47 0.70 15.02
CA TYR A 490 -10.73 1.38 13.75
C TYR A 490 -11.67 0.54 12.86
N LEU A 491 -12.96 0.83 12.85
CA LEU A 491 -13.97 0.07 12.08
C LEU A 491 -14.46 0.79 10.80
N ASN A 492 -13.81 1.87 10.36
CA ASN A 492 -14.24 2.63 9.19
C ASN A 492 -14.48 1.71 7.96
N GLY A 493 -15.71 1.76 7.41
CA GLY A 493 -16.12 0.94 6.27
C GLY A 493 -16.31 -0.56 6.54
N ALA A 494 -16.17 -1.04 7.78
CA ALA A 494 -16.47 -2.42 8.15
C ALA A 494 -17.96 -2.75 8.01
N ASN A 495 -18.29 -3.93 7.48
CA ASN A 495 -19.67 -4.41 7.38
C ASN A 495 -20.09 -5.03 8.72
N LEU A 496 -21.00 -4.37 9.43
CA LEU A 496 -21.58 -4.82 10.71
C LEU A 496 -23.01 -5.40 10.57
N GLN A 497 -23.46 -5.74 9.36
CA GLN A 497 -24.83 -6.21 9.10
C GLN A 497 -25.22 -7.43 9.95
N GLY A 498 -26.18 -7.25 10.85
CA GLY A 498 -26.65 -8.29 11.76
C GLY A 498 -25.62 -8.73 12.82
N ALA A 499 -24.49 -8.04 12.95
CA ALA A 499 -23.51 -8.28 14.00
C ALA A 499 -24.14 -8.01 15.38
N ASN A 500 -23.74 -8.78 16.39
CA ASN A 500 -24.27 -8.66 17.74
C ASN A 500 -23.28 -7.92 18.65
N LEU A 501 -23.52 -6.62 18.83
CA LEU A 501 -22.73 -5.69 19.65
C LEU A 501 -23.32 -5.47 21.06
N CYS A 502 -24.28 -6.31 21.49
CA CYS A 502 -24.90 -6.18 22.82
C CYS A 502 -23.84 -6.35 23.93
N GLY A 503 -23.68 -5.33 24.79
CA GLY A 503 -22.64 -5.32 25.83
C GLY A 503 -21.22 -5.03 25.35
N THR A 504 -20.99 -4.83 24.06
CA THR A 504 -19.68 -4.46 23.51
C THR A 504 -19.24 -3.08 23.99
N ASN A 505 -17.95 -2.91 24.29
CA ASN A 505 -17.37 -1.59 24.54
C ASN A 505 -16.82 -0.99 23.24
N LEU A 506 -17.41 0.10 22.74
CA LEU A 506 -16.96 0.83 21.55
C LEU A 506 -16.35 2.19 21.91
N ASP A 507 -15.96 2.46 23.15
CA ASP A 507 -15.46 3.77 23.57
C ASP A 507 -14.30 4.26 22.67
N ASN A 508 -14.43 5.48 22.14
CA ASN A 508 -13.54 6.08 21.14
C ASN A 508 -13.26 5.21 19.89
N ALA A 509 -14.10 4.22 19.56
CA ALA A 509 -13.95 3.43 18.34
C ALA A 509 -14.38 4.23 17.10
N MET A 510 -13.59 4.16 16.03
CA MET A 510 -13.93 4.82 14.77
C MET A 510 -14.95 3.97 14.00
N VAL A 511 -16.23 4.18 14.30
CA VAL A 511 -17.39 3.57 13.63
C VAL A 511 -18.45 4.64 13.44
N ASN A 512 -19.07 4.72 12.26
CA ASN A 512 -20.11 5.71 11.97
C ASN A 512 -21.52 5.19 12.30
N GLN A 513 -22.48 6.11 12.44
CA GLN A 513 -23.86 5.77 12.81
C GLN A 513 -24.50 4.75 11.87
N LYS A 514 -24.35 4.90 10.55
CA LYS A 514 -24.91 3.98 9.55
C LYS A 514 -24.42 2.54 9.74
N GLN A 515 -23.18 2.33 10.18
CA GLN A 515 -22.66 1.00 10.49
C GLN A 515 -23.24 0.44 11.80
N LEU A 516 -23.50 1.29 12.79
CA LEU A 516 -24.15 0.90 14.04
C LEU A 516 -25.64 0.55 13.84
N ASP A 517 -26.34 1.28 12.98
CA ASP A 517 -27.74 1.02 12.62
C ASP A 517 -27.93 -0.35 11.94
N MET A 518 -26.88 -0.89 11.33
CA MET A 518 -26.85 -2.22 10.71
C MET A 518 -26.62 -3.35 11.73
N ALA A 519 -26.23 -3.02 12.97
CA ALA A 519 -25.88 -3.95 14.03
C ALA A 519 -26.96 -4.04 15.12
N LYS A 520 -26.92 -5.11 15.92
CA LYS A 520 -27.74 -5.27 17.12
C LYS A 520 -26.98 -4.73 18.33
N THR A 521 -27.48 -3.68 18.95
CA THR A 521 -26.97 -3.08 20.19
C THR A 521 -28.00 -3.21 21.31
N ASN A 522 -27.60 -2.92 22.55
CA ASN A 522 -28.52 -2.80 23.68
C ASN A 522 -28.02 -1.77 24.71
N TRP A 523 -28.77 -1.59 25.80
CA TRP A 523 -28.44 -0.67 26.90
C TRP A 523 -27.15 -0.99 27.68
N TRP A 524 -26.52 -2.14 27.42
CA TRP A 524 -25.20 -2.48 27.96
C TRP A 524 -24.05 -2.13 27.01
N THR A 525 -24.33 -1.91 25.72
CA THR A 525 -23.33 -1.47 24.74
C THR A 525 -22.83 -0.08 25.11
N ILE A 526 -21.52 0.11 25.21
CA ILE A 526 -20.90 1.43 25.33
C ILE A 526 -20.63 1.94 23.92
N MET A 527 -21.13 3.13 23.60
CA MET A 527 -21.07 3.76 22.28
C MET A 527 -19.74 4.54 22.09
N PRO A 528 -19.38 4.96 20.86
CA PRO A 528 -18.14 5.70 20.59
C PRO A 528 -17.90 6.98 21.39
N ASN A 529 -18.93 7.54 22.02
CA ASN A 529 -18.86 8.72 22.88
C ASN A 529 -18.76 8.39 24.39
N GLY A 530 -18.44 7.14 24.74
CA GLY A 530 -18.32 6.65 26.12
C GLY A 530 -19.65 6.46 26.87
N LYS A 531 -20.79 6.80 26.25
CA LYS A 531 -22.13 6.65 26.87
C LYS A 531 -22.72 5.28 26.55
N ARG A 532 -23.59 4.76 27.42
CA ARG A 532 -24.36 3.55 27.13
C ARG A 532 -25.40 3.81 26.05
N GLY A 533 -25.67 2.82 25.21
CA GLY A 533 -26.68 2.90 24.15
C GLY A 533 -28.09 3.11 24.69
N SER A 534 -28.89 3.89 23.96
CA SER A 534 -30.34 3.98 24.20
C SER A 534 -31.01 2.70 23.73
N GLY A 535 -31.74 2.03 24.61
CA GLY A 535 -32.51 0.83 24.26
C GLY A 535 -33.75 1.13 23.41
N PHE A 536 -34.09 0.17 22.56
CA PHE A 536 -35.46 -0.10 22.09
C PHE A 536 -35.92 -1.43 22.70
#